data_AF-A0A2A4YDG3-F1
#
_entry.id   AF-A0A2A4YDG3-F1
#
_cell.length_a   1.000
_cell.length_b   1.000
_cell.length_c   1.000
_cell.angle_alpha   90.00
_cell.angle_beta   90.00
_cell.angle_gamma   90.00
#
_symmetry.space_group_name_H-M   'P 1'
#
loop_
_entity.id
_entity.type
_entity.pdbx_description
1 polymer ?
#
loop_
_entity_poly.entity_id
_entity_poly.type
_entity_poly.pdbx_seq_one_letter_code
_entity_poly.pdbx_strand_id
1 'polypeptide(L)' 'MNEDPVTGFSHCILAPYWSKKLNKTEMLAHQASKRGGTIHVNLKGKRVLLTGEAVTVFEGRFVAHA' A
#
# COMPACT_ATOMS: atom_id res chain seq x y z
N MET A 1 1.42 -21.68 0.20
CA MET A 1 1.75 -20.28 -0.14
C MET A 1 0.72 -19.43 0.60
N ASN A 2 1.17 -18.49 1.44
CA ASN A 2 0.27 -17.71 2.31
C ASN A 2 -0.01 -16.34 1.70
N GLU A 3 -1.12 -15.72 2.08
CA GLU A 3 -1.52 -14.37 1.67
C GLU A 3 -0.53 -13.31 2.20
N ASP A 4 -0.14 -12.37 1.34
CA ASP A 4 0.58 -11.17 1.75
C ASP A 4 -0.41 -10.15 2.37
N PRO A 5 -0.19 -9.68 3.62
CA PRO A 5 -1.14 -8.82 4.31
C PRO A 5 -1.50 -7.51 3.59
N VAL A 6 -0.50 -6.86 2.97
CA VAL A 6 -0.63 -5.58 2.25
C VAL A 6 0.39 -5.53 1.11
N THR A 7 -0.07 -5.47 -0.13
CA THR A 7 0.77 -5.61 -1.32
C THR A 7 0.77 -4.33 -2.16
N GLY A 8 1.74 -3.45 -1.93
CA GLY A 8 1.81 -2.13 -2.58
C GLY A 8 1.80 -2.19 -4.12
N PHE A 9 2.57 -3.09 -4.72
CA PHE A 9 2.65 -3.22 -6.19
C PHE A 9 1.29 -3.49 -6.86
N SER A 10 0.42 -4.27 -6.21
CA SER A 10 -0.93 -4.54 -6.70
C SER A 10 -1.72 -3.25 -6.93
N HIS A 11 -1.57 -2.26 -6.04
CA HIS A 11 -2.24 -0.97 -6.18
C HIS A 11 -1.71 -0.13 -7.35
N CYS A 12 -0.45 -0.30 -7.77
CA CYS A 12 0.05 0.35 -8.99
C CYS A 12 -0.66 -0.14 -10.26
N ILE A 13 -1.07 -1.41 -10.29
CA ILE A 13 -1.82 -2.00 -11.40
C ILE A 13 -3.31 -1.68 -11.27
N LEU A 14 -3.86 -1.74 -10.05
CA LEU A 14 -5.29 -1.54 -9.80
C LEU A 14 -5.73 -0.08 -9.87
N ALA A 15 -4.84 0.89 -9.61
CA ALA A 15 -5.20 2.30 -9.59
C ALA A 15 -5.75 2.80 -10.95
N PRO A 16 -5.09 2.57 -12.11
CA PRO A 16 -5.67 2.94 -13.41
C PRO A 16 -6.99 2.25 -13.72
N TYR A 17 -7.17 1.00 -13.28
CA TYR A 17 -8.40 0.24 -13.51
C TYR A 17 -9.58 0.85 -12.76
N TRP A 18 -9.43 1.04 -11.45
CA TRP A 18 -10.50 1.60 -10.61
C TRP A 18 -10.73 3.09 -10.87
N SER A 19 -9.68 3.84 -11.24
CA SER A 19 -9.82 5.24 -11.61
C SER A 19 -10.80 5.44 -12.76
N LYS A 20 -10.70 4.62 -13.81
CA LYS A 20 -11.63 4.63 -14.94
C LYS A 20 -13.05 4.26 -14.55
N LYS A 21 -13.22 3.26 -13.68
CA LYS A 21 -14.55 2.78 -13.25
C LYS A 21 -15.26 3.73 -12.31
N LEU A 22 -14.53 4.37 -11.41
CA LEU A 22 -15.08 5.21 -10.35
C LEU A 22 -15.05 6.70 -10.70
N ASN A 23 -14.43 7.07 -11.82
CA ASN A 23 -14.15 8.45 -12.22
C ASN A 23 -13.44 9.24 -11.10
N LYS A 24 -12.41 8.64 -10.50
CA LYS A 24 -11.64 9.19 -9.39
C LYS A 24 -10.15 9.00 -9.60
N THR A 25 -9.34 9.99 -9.27
CA THR A 25 -7.87 9.89 -9.25
C THR A 25 -7.34 9.64 -7.84
N GLU A 26 -8.14 9.92 -6.82
CA GLU A 26 -7.83 9.69 -5.41
C GLU A 26 -8.80 8.67 -4.83
N MET A 27 -8.24 7.63 -4.20
CA MET A 27 -9.00 6.50 -3.68
C MET A 27 -8.39 6.05 -2.34
N LEU A 28 -9.26 5.55 -1.47
CA LEU A 28 -8.87 4.81 -0.29
C LEU A 28 -9.11 3.32 -0.57
N ALA A 29 -8.04 2.53 -0.58
CA ALA A 29 -8.11 1.10 -0.82
C ALA A 29 -7.95 0.33 0.49
N HIS A 30 -8.67 -0.79 0.63
CA HIS A 30 -8.53 -1.71 1.74
C HIS A 30 -8.16 -3.09 1.22
N GLN A 31 -7.03 -3.64 1.68
CA GLN A 31 -6.62 -5.01 1.40
C GLN A 31 -7.19 -5.91 2.51
N ALA A 32 -8.20 -6.71 2.14
CA ALA A 32 -9.00 -7.52 3.06
C ALA A 32 -8.30 -8.84 3.47
N SER A 33 -7.01 -8.77 3.82
CA SER A 33 -6.28 -9.89 4.42
C SER A 33 -6.69 -10.07 5.88
N LYS A 34 -6.29 -11.19 6.50
CA LYS A 34 -6.54 -11.42 7.95
C LYS A 34 -6.02 -10.28 8.84
N ARG A 35 -4.89 -9.65 8.47
CA ARG A 35 -4.32 -8.49 9.19
C ARG A 35 -4.96 -7.18 8.75
N GLY A 36 -5.49 -7.12 7.54
CA GLY A 36 -6.01 -5.91 6.93
C GLY A 36 -4.91 -4.90 6.58
N GLY A 37 -5.28 -3.93 5.75
CA GLY A 37 -4.49 -2.73 5.56
C GLY A 37 -5.17 -1.71 4.69
N THR A 38 -4.94 -0.44 5.00
CA THR A 38 -5.51 0.70 4.28
C THR A 38 -4.40 1.44 3.54
N ILE A 39 -4.61 1.70 2.24
CA ILE A 39 -3.65 2.40 1.39
C ILE A 39 -4.38 3.56 0.70
N HIS A 40 -3.84 4.76 0.85
CA HIS A 40 -4.22 5.91 0.05
C HIS A 40 -3.54 5.80 -1.32
N VAL A 41 -4.34 5.89 -2.37
CA VAL A 41 -3.92 5.71 -3.76
C VAL A 41 -4.21 6.99 -4.53
N ASN A 42 -3.17 7.61 -5.08
CA ASN A 42 -3.29 8.80 -5.91
C ASN A 42 -2.67 8.54 -7.30
N LEU A 43 -3.52 8.49 -8.33
CA LEU A 43 -3.11 8.34 -9.72
C LEU A 43 -2.77 9.71 -10.32
N LYS A 44 -1.47 9.98 -10.48
CA LYS A 44 -0.91 11.19 -11.09
C LYS A 44 -0.36 10.90 -12.48
N GLY A 45 -1.24 10.92 -13.48
CA GLY A 45 -0.87 10.65 -14.88
C GLY A 45 -0.32 9.22 -15.05
N LYS A 46 0.99 9.09 -15.28
CA LYS A 46 1.69 7.80 -15.44
C LYS A 46 2.27 7.23 -14.14
N ARG A 47 2.03 7.87 -12.99
CA ARG A 47 2.55 7.46 -11.69
C ARG A 47 1.41 7.21 -10.71
N VAL A 48 1.59 6.23 -9.83
CA VAL A 48 0.68 5.96 -8.71
C VAL A 48 1.47 6.22 -7.43
N LEU A 49 0.99 7.16 -6.61
CA LEU A 49 1.53 7.44 -5.29
C LEU A 49 0.73 6.62 -4.29
N LEU A 50 1.44 5.87 -3.46
CA LEU A 50 0.86 5.05 -2.40
C LEU A 50 1.36 5.61 -1.06
N THR A 51 0.42 5.90 -0.17
CA THR A 51 0.73 6.31 1.20
C THR A 51 -0.09 5.50 2.18
N GLY A 52 0.47 5.27 3.36
CA GLY A 52 -0.16 4.54 4.44
C GLY A 52 0.49 4.89 5.76
N GLU A 53 -0.20 4.59 6.85
CA GLU A 53 0.33 4.77 8.19
C GLU A 53 1.32 3.65 8.52
N ALA A 54 2.36 4.00 9.28
CA ALA A 54 3.34 3.06 9.78
C ALA A 54 3.35 3.12 11.31
N VAL A 55 3.51 1.95 11.94
CA VAL A 55 3.63 1.83 13.40
C VAL A 55 4.93 1.10 13.70
N THR A 56 5.80 1.73 14.49
CA THR A 56 6.99 1.07 15.04
C THR A 56 6.54 0.04 16.08
N VAL A 57 6.69 -1.25 15.75
CA VAL A 57 6.32 -2.35 16.66
C VAL A 57 7.47 -2.77 17.58
N PHE A 58 8.70 -2.50 17.17
CA PHE A 58 9.91 -2.83 17.90
C PHE A 58 11.02 -1.87 17.49
N GLU A 59 11.83 -1.45 18.46
CA GLU A 59 13.02 -0.64 18.25
C GLU A 59 14.20 -1.32 18.92
N GLY A 60 15.36 -1.30 18.27
CA GLY A 60 16.58 -1.89 18.80
C GLY A 60 17.81 -1.25 18.21
N ARG A 61 18.96 -1.48 18.86
CA ARG A 61 20.26 -1.00 18.40
C ARG A 61 21.07 -2.17 17.86
N PHE A 62 21.48 -2.08 16.60
CA PHE A 62 22.43 -3.03 16.04
C PHE A 62 23.83 -2.78 16.61
N VAL A 63 24.47 -3.81 17.14
CA VAL A 63 25.85 -3.75 17.65
C VAL A 63 26.70 -4.71 16.81
N ALA A 64 27.49 -4.16 15.89
CA ALA A 64 28.45 -4.94 15.13
C ALA A 64 29.67 -5.27 16.00
N HIS A 65 30.13 -6.50 15.96
CA HIS A 65 31.45 -6.87 16.49
C HIS A 65 32.50 -6.68 15.38
N ALA A 66 33.65 -6.13 15.76
CA ALA A 66 34.81 -5.97 14.88
C ALA A 66 35.50 -7.31 14.61
#